data_AF-A0A949GFS4-F1
#
_entry.id   AF-A0A949GFS4-F1
#
_cell.length_a   1.000
_cell.length_b   1.000
_cell.length_c   1.000
_cell.angle_alpha   90.00
_cell.angle_beta   90.00
_cell.angle_gamma   90.00
#
_symmetry.space_group_name_H-M   'P 1'
#
loop_
_entity.id
_entity.type
_entity.pdbx_description
1 polymer ?
#
loop_
_entity_poly.entity_id
_entity_poly.type
_entity_poly.pdbx_seq_one_letter_code
_entity_poly.pdbx_strand_id
1 'polypeptide(L)'
;MFKKGVTPGLDIITYTGTLTTAGTIAKTHNLGVAPAMFFAKSLNTNGSDVGNVFLWHQSLGANKFMRLNTTDGITDTVATGGGTLAVPTSTQINLTWNSGSNVSGNNYVAYIFAEVPGFSKFGSYTGNGNADGPFVYTGFRPAFILAKRIDAAGNSWRVWDVARDPYNPITHGIYTEFTGPEDAGFPWDMLSNGFKLRTANAGDNATGGTYIYAAFASNPFKNANAR
;
A
#
# COMPACT_ATOMS: atom_id res chain seq x y z
N MET A 1 13.14 13.71 -5.02
CA MET A 1 12.95 12.60 -5.99
C MET A 1 13.39 11.30 -5.32
N PHE A 2 12.48 10.33 -5.18
CA PHE A 2 12.82 9.01 -4.62
C PHE A 2 13.82 8.30 -5.54
N LYS A 3 14.94 7.83 -4.99
CA LYS A 3 15.90 6.98 -5.70
C LYS A 3 15.73 5.55 -5.19
N LYS A 4 15.93 4.55 -6.04
CA LYS A 4 16.01 3.16 -5.56
C LYS A 4 17.23 3.00 -4.66
N GLY A 5 17.12 2.16 -3.63
CA GLY A 5 18.21 1.80 -2.73
C GLY A 5 17.72 1.38 -1.34
N VAL A 6 18.63 0.79 -0.59
CA VAL A 6 18.41 0.34 0.80
C VAL A 6 18.02 1.51 1.70
N THR A 7 18.78 2.61 1.66
CA THR A 7 18.56 3.80 2.51
C THR A 7 17.17 4.43 2.37
N PRO A 8 16.65 4.69 1.14
CA PRO A 8 15.28 5.16 0.96
C PRO A 8 14.21 4.07 1.15
N GLY A 9 14.59 2.81 1.38
CA GLY A 9 13.68 1.69 1.58
C GLY A 9 12.84 1.35 0.35
N LEU A 10 13.35 1.61 -0.86
CA LEU A 10 12.64 1.39 -2.11
C LEU A 10 13.51 0.61 -3.09
N ASP A 11 13.02 -0.51 -3.59
CA ASP A 11 13.57 -1.16 -4.77
C ASP A 11 12.51 -1.23 -5.88
N ILE A 12 12.98 -1.17 -7.13
CA ILE A 12 12.13 -1.25 -8.31
C ILE A 12 12.74 -2.30 -9.22
N ILE A 13 11.97 -3.33 -9.51
CA ILE A 13 12.40 -4.43 -10.38
C ILE A 13 11.45 -4.56 -11.56
N THR A 14 11.98 -4.95 -12.71
CA THR A 14 11.21 -5.36 -13.88
C THR A 14 11.39 -6.85 -14.10
N TYR A 15 10.34 -7.54 -14.53
CA TYR A 15 10.41 -8.96 -14.82
C TYR A 15 9.35 -9.36 -15.86
N THR A 16 9.60 -10.47 -16.55
CA THR A 16 8.59 -11.13 -17.38
C THR A 16 7.95 -12.24 -16.57
N GLY A 17 6.62 -12.32 -16.64
CA GLY A 17 5.86 -13.40 -16.04
C GLY A 17 6.09 -14.71 -16.78
N THR A 18 6.03 -15.82 -16.05
CA THR A 18 6.38 -17.15 -16.58
C THR A 18 5.37 -18.24 -16.22
N LEU A 19 4.34 -17.93 -15.41
CA LEU A 19 3.38 -18.93 -14.98
C LEU A 19 2.25 -19.07 -16.01
N THR A 20 1.99 -20.31 -16.42
CA THR A 20 0.89 -20.70 -17.30
C THR A 20 -0.26 -21.35 -16.54
N THR A 21 -0.04 -21.75 -15.28
CA THR A 21 -1.01 -22.36 -14.36
C THR A 21 -0.72 -21.92 -12.92
N ALA A 22 -1.59 -22.31 -11.98
CA ALA A 22 -1.44 -22.07 -10.55
C ALA A 22 -0.01 -22.35 -10.05
N GLY A 23 0.62 -21.38 -9.40
CA GLY A 23 2.01 -21.50 -8.95
C GLY A 23 2.58 -20.19 -8.44
N THR A 24 3.85 -20.25 -8.05
CA THR A 24 4.52 -19.13 -7.38
C THR A 24 5.91 -18.96 -7.96
N ILE A 25 6.35 -17.72 -8.10
CA ILE A 25 7.74 -17.38 -8.43
C ILE A 25 8.31 -16.45 -7.37
N ALA A 26 9.58 -16.66 -7.02
CA ALA A 26 10.34 -15.72 -6.23
C ALA A 26 11.07 -14.72 -7.15
N LYS A 27 11.07 -13.44 -6.78
CA LYS A 27 11.89 -12.41 -7.42
C LYS A 27 12.77 -11.72 -6.38
N THR A 28 14.06 -11.60 -6.71
CA THR A 28 15.05 -10.99 -5.82
C THR A 28 14.87 -9.47 -5.76
N HIS A 29 15.10 -8.88 -4.58
CA HIS A 29 15.22 -7.44 -4.38
C HIS A 29 16.45 -7.11 -3.52
N ASN A 30 16.85 -5.84 -3.51
CA ASN A 30 18.12 -5.39 -2.95
C ASN A 30 17.97 -4.54 -1.68
N LEU A 31 16.95 -4.82 -0.87
CA LEU A 31 16.66 -4.02 0.34
C LEU A 31 17.40 -4.52 1.59
N GLY A 32 17.84 -5.79 1.62
CA GLY A 32 18.54 -6.37 2.76
C GLY A 32 17.67 -6.60 4.01
N VAL A 33 16.40 -6.20 3.97
CA VAL A 33 15.38 -6.39 5.00
C VAL A 33 14.07 -6.80 4.34
N ALA A 34 13.19 -7.47 5.09
CA ALA A 34 11.90 -7.89 4.58
C ALA A 34 11.05 -6.65 4.21
N PRO A 35 10.53 -6.57 2.96
CA PRO A 35 9.58 -5.54 2.56
C PRO A 35 8.31 -5.57 3.41
N ALA A 36 7.78 -4.39 3.72
CA ALA A 36 6.51 -4.22 4.41
C ALA A 36 5.32 -4.06 3.45
N MET A 37 5.59 -3.64 2.22
CA MET A 37 4.61 -3.51 1.14
C MET A 37 5.28 -3.71 -0.21
N PHE A 38 4.59 -4.31 -1.16
CA PHE A 38 4.99 -4.23 -2.57
C PHE A 38 3.77 -4.27 -3.47
N PHE A 39 3.88 -3.68 -4.65
CA PHE A 39 2.88 -3.81 -5.69
C PHE A 39 3.52 -4.09 -7.03
N ALA A 40 2.79 -4.84 -7.87
CA ALA A 40 3.20 -5.20 -9.22
C ALA A 40 2.14 -4.76 -10.21
N LYS A 41 2.59 -4.23 -11.35
CA LYS A 41 1.72 -3.77 -12.44
C LYS A 41 2.23 -4.32 -13.76
N SER A 42 1.31 -4.86 -14.56
CA SER A 42 1.61 -5.22 -15.95
C SER A 42 1.90 -3.97 -16.77
N LEU A 43 3.00 -4.00 -17.52
CA LEU A 43 3.40 -2.98 -18.49
C LEU A 43 2.77 -3.24 -19.87
N ASN A 44 2.22 -4.43 -20.09
CA ASN A 44 1.53 -4.78 -21.32
C ASN A 44 0.17 -4.09 -21.37
N THR A 45 -0.29 -3.74 -22.58
CA THR A 45 -1.61 -3.13 -22.82
C THR A 45 -2.69 -4.13 -23.22
N ASN A 46 -2.34 -5.38 -23.50
CA ASN A 46 -3.23 -6.48 -23.90
C ASN A 46 -2.80 -7.81 -23.24
N GLY A 47 -3.74 -8.68 -22.87
CA GLY A 47 -3.50 -9.98 -22.24
C GLY A 47 -4.38 -10.25 -21.02
N SER A 48 -4.33 -11.47 -20.47
CA SER A 48 -4.89 -11.77 -19.14
C SER A 48 -4.14 -10.99 -18.06
N ASP A 49 -4.82 -10.61 -16.98
CA ASP A 49 -4.30 -9.74 -15.89
C ASP A 49 -3.95 -8.29 -16.26
N VAL A 50 -4.14 -7.87 -17.51
CA VAL A 50 -3.91 -6.47 -17.91
C VAL A 50 -4.95 -5.57 -17.27
N GLY A 51 -4.48 -4.61 -16.48
CA GLY A 51 -5.31 -3.63 -15.78
C GLY A 51 -5.29 -3.79 -14.26
N ASN A 52 -4.99 -4.98 -13.73
CA ASN A 52 -4.88 -5.19 -12.28
C ASN A 52 -3.51 -4.74 -11.75
N VAL A 53 -3.51 -4.04 -10.61
CA VAL A 53 -2.32 -3.64 -9.86
C VAL A 53 -2.29 -4.47 -8.58
N PHE A 54 -1.61 -5.60 -8.63
CA PHE A 54 -1.41 -6.48 -7.47
C PHE A 54 -0.74 -5.71 -6.34
N LEU A 55 -1.22 -5.89 -5.11
CA LEU A 55 -0.61 -5.32 -3.91
C LEU A 55 -0.60 -6.35 -2.79
N TRP A 56 0.56 -6.46 -2.13
CA TRP A 56 0.71 -7.15 -0.86
C TRP A 56 1.18 -6.16 0.21
N HIS A 57 0.71 -6.37 1.44
CA HIS A 57 1.03 -5.56 2.60
C HIS A 57 1.22 -6.47 3.83
N GLN A 58 2.16 -6.15 4.72
CA GLN A 58 2.55 -7.01 5.84
C GLN A 58 1.40 -7.40 6.76
N SER A 59 0.43 -6.52 6.98
CA SER A 59 -0.77 -6.80 7.79
C SER A 59 -1.72 -7.82 7.15
N LEU A 60 -1.51 -8.24 5.90
CA LEU A 60 -2.32 -9.26 5.24
C LEU A 60 -1.83 -10.68 5.51
N GLY A 61 -0.53 -10.85 5.78
CA GLY A 61 0.10 -12.15 5.96
C GLY A 61 0.25 -12.96 4.66
N ALA A 62 0.40 -14.28 4.80
CA ALA A 62 0.57 -15.20 3.68
C ALA A 62 -0.74 -15.43 2.92
N ASN A 63 -0.64 -15.80 1.64
CA ASN A 63 -1.76 -16.13 0.75
C ASN A 63 -2.77 -15.02 0.49
N LYS A 64 -2.56 -13.81 1.01
CA LYS A 64 -3.49 -12.69 0.87
C LYS A 64 -2.93 -11.59 -0.01
N PHE A 65 -3.78 -10.98 -0.82
CA PHE A 65 -3.43 -9.80 -1.62
C PHE A 65 -4.64 -8.88 -1.79
N MET A 66 -4.39 -7.71 -2.35
CA MET A 66 -5.40 -6.75 -2.79
C MET A 66 -5.03 -6.20 -4.16
N ARG A 67 -5.92 -5.41 -4.75
CA ARG A 67 -5.64 -4.66 -5.98
C ARG A 67 -5.76 -3.18 -5.71
N LEU A 68 -4.73 -2.41 -6.08
CA LEU A 68 -4.67 -0.96 -5.82
C LEU A 68 -5.68 -0.16 -6.67
N ASN A 69 -6.18 -0.75 -7.75
CA ASN A 69 -7.06 -0.09 -8.72
C ASN A 69 -8.50 -0.64 -8.70
N THR A 70 -8.89 -1.34 -7.63
CA THR A 70 -10.25 -1.84 -7.44
C THR A 70 -10.73 -1.58 -6.01
N THR A 71 -12.04 -1.71 -5.79
CA THR A 71 -12.68 -1.60 -4.47
C THR A 71 -12.73 -2.92 -3.70
N ASP A 72 -12.03 -3.96 -4.17
CA ASP A 72 -12.07 -5.29 -3.58
C ASP A 72 -11.56 -5.27 -2.11
N GLY A 73 -12.03 -6.23 -1.32
CA GLY A 73 -11.45 -6.55 -0.02
C GLY A 73 -10.21 -7.45 -0.16
N ILE A 74 -9.77 -8.03 0.96
CA ILE A 74 -8.71 -9.05 0.93
C ILE A 74 -9.13 -10.22 0.05
N THR A 75 -8.26 -10.60 -0.88
CA THR A 75 -8.40 -11.80 -1.70
C THR A 75 -7.38 -12.85 -1.28
N ASP A 76 -7.78 -14.12 -1.30
CA ASP A 76 -6.90 -15.26 -1.05
C ASP A 76 -6.42 -15.87 -2.37
N THR A 77 -5.11 -15.87 -2.61
CA THR A 77 -4.52 -16.40 -3.85
C THR A 77 -4.74 -17.90 -4.03
N VAL A 78 -4.85 -18.69 -2.96
CA VAL A 78 -5.10 -20.13 -3.06
C VAL A 78 -6.57 -20.35 -3.42
N ALA A 79 -7.48 -19.61 -2.79
CA ALA A 79 -8.92 -19.70 -3.09
C ALA A 79 -9.24 -19.29 -4.53
N THR A 80 -8.50 -18.35 -5.12
CA THR A 80 -8.64 -17.95 -6.53
C THR A 80 -7.82 -18.81 -7.49
N GLY A 81 -7.19 -19.90 -7.02
CA GLY A 81 -6.42 -20.81 -7.86
C GLY A 81 -5.10 -20.25 -8.38
N GLY A 82 -4.55 -19.20 -7.75
CA GLY A 82 -3.30 -18.56 -8.15
C GLY A 82 -2.04 -19.26 -7.64
N GLY A 83 -2.13 -20.05 -6.58
CA GLY A 83 -0.98 -20.66 -5.88
C GLY A 83 -0.73 -20.04 -4.50
N THR A 84 0.27 -20.54 -3.78
CA THR A 84 0.61 -20.08 -2.42
C THR A 84 1.51 -18.84 -2.45
N LEU A 85 1.18 -17.82 -1.66
CA LEU A 85 1.97 -16.60 -1.55
C LEU A 85 2.68 -16.57 -0.20
N ALA A 86 3.98 -16.84 -0.18
CA ALA A 86 4.80 -16.69 1.01
C ALA A 86 5.12 -15.22 1.30
N VAL A 87 5.20 -14.86 2.59
CA VAL A 87 5.59 -13.51 3.01
C VAL A 87 7.00 -13.16 2.51
N PRO A 88 7.27 -11.90 2.15
CA PRO A 88 8.60 -11.47 1.72
C PRO A 88 9.69 -11.74 2.74
N THR A 89 10.89 -11.99 2.24
CA THR A 89 12.11 -12.13 3.04
C THR A 89 13.04 -10.95 2.80
N SER A 90 14.21 -10.94 3.43
CA SER A 90 15.23 -9.89 3.19
C SER A 90 15.79 -9.85 1.77
N THR A 91 15.55 -10.90 0.97
CA THR A 91 16.13 -11.05 -0.35
C THR A 91 15.11 -11.25 -1.45
N GLN A 92 13.88 -11.66 -1.14
CA GLN A 92 12.90 -12.09 -2.15
C GLN A 92 11.48 -11.68 -1.79
N ILE A 93 10.74 -11.27 -2.82
CA ILE A 93 9.28 -11.25 -2.83
C ILE A 93 8.75 -12.46 -3.59
N ASN A 94 7.52 -12.86 -3.31
CA ASN A 94 6.82 -13.93 -4.03
C ASN A 94 5.66 -13.35 -4.83
N LEU A 95 5.39 -13.93 -5.99
CA LEU A 95 4.31 -13.54 -6.90
C LEU A 95 3.60 -14.79 -7.38
N THR A 96 2.29 -14.71 -7.61
CA THR A 96 1.45 -15.88 -7.95
C THR A 96 0.81 -15.74 -9.31
N TRP A 97 0.32 -16.85 -9.84
CA TRP A 97 -0.44 -16.86 -11.09
C TRP A 97 -1.81 -16.21 -10.90
N ASN A 98 -2.34 -15.56 -11.95
CA ASN A 98 -3.72 -15.03 -12.00
C ASN A 98 -4.12 -14.08 -10.85
N SER A 99 -3.15 -13.39 -10.26
CA SER A 99 -3.35 -12.39 -9.21
C SER A 99 -3.09 -10.95 -9.70
N GLY A 100 -2.83 -10.76 -11.00
CA GLY A 100 -2.36 -9.48 -11.54
C GLY A 100 -0.83 -9.33 -11.51
N SER A 101 -0.09 -10.41 -11.25
CA SER A 101 1.32 -10.30 -10.85
C SER A 101 2.33 -11.15 -11.63
N ASN A 102 1.97 -12.28 -12.26
CA ASN A 102 2.98 -13.14 -12.88
C ASN A 102 2.49 -14.07 -13.99
N VAL A 103 1.60 -13.60 -14.87
CA VAL A 103 1.13 -14.39 -16.01
C VAL A 103 2.19 -14.44 -17.13
N SER A 104 2.37 -15.62 -17.73
CA SER A 104 3.33 -15.86 -18.80
C SER A 104 3.20 -14.88 -19.97
N GLY A 105 4.34 -14.32 -20.41
CA GLY A 105 4.41 -13.41 -21.56
C GLY A 105 4.11 -11.94 -21.25
N ASN A 106 3.60 -11.62 -20.05
CA ASN A 106 3.42 -10.25 -19.61
C ASN A 106 4.70 -9.69 -18.99
N ASN A 107 5.06 -8.45 -19.33
CA ASN A 107 6.11 -7.72 -18.64
C ASN A 107 5.52 -6.93 -17.48
N TYR A 108 6.23 -6.90 -16.36
CA TYR A 108 5.78 -6.26 -15.12
C TYR A 108 6.85 -5.32 -14.58
N VAL A 109 6.39 -4.34 -13.82
CA VAL A 109 7.20 -3.57 -12.87
C VAL A 109 6.67 -3.83 -11.46
N ALA A 110 7.56 -4.08 -10.51
CA ALA A 110 7.24 -4.14 -9.09
C ALA A 110 7.98 -3.05 -8.31
N TYR A 111 7.23 -2.38 -7.43
CA TYR A 111 7.73 -1.40 -6.48
C TYR A 111 7.68 -2.02 -5.10
N ILE A 112 8.82 -2.05 -4.42
CA ILE A 112 9.03 -2.83 -3.20
C ILE A 112 9.49 -1.88 -2.11
N PHE A 113 8.77 -1.84 -1.00
CA PHE A 113 8.98 -0.89 0.08
C PHE A 113 9.32 -1.59 1.39
N ALA A 114 10.39 -1.15 2.03
CA ALA A 114 10.72 -1.47 3.41
C ALA A 114 10.44 -0.25 4.31
N GLU A 115 10.21 -0.51 5.60
CA GLU A 115 10.14 0.55 6.61
C GLU A 115 11.50 1.23 6.76
N VAL A 116 11.47 2.56 6.83
CA VAL A 116 12.63 3.40 7.12
C VAL A 116 12.27 4.25 8.33
N PRO A 117 12.94 4.07 9.49
CA PRO A 117 12.65 4.83 10.70
C PRO A 117 12.65 6.35 10.47
N GLY A 118 11.59 7.01 10.91
CA GLY A 118 11.40 8.45 10.74
C GLY A 118 10.99 8.88 9.32
N PHE A 119 10.80 7.95 8.40
CA PHE A 119 10.41 8.25 7.03
C PHE A 119 9.20 7.47 6.53
N SER A 120 9.21 6.13 6.61
CA SER A 120 8.11 5.30 6.12
C SER A 120 7.63 4.33 7.19
N LYS A 121 6.31 4.19 7.30
CA LYS A 121 5.66 3.25 8.22
C LYS A 121 4.50 2.57 7.51
N PHE A 122 4.38 1.26 7.71
CA PHE A 122 3.32 0.44 7.13
C PHE A 122 2.64 -0.33 8.25
N GLY A 123 1.32 -0.41 8.25
CA GLY A 123 0.65 -1.06 9.35
C GLY A 123 -0.85 -1.14 9.17
N SER A 124 -1.52 -1.45 10.27
CA SER A 124 -2.97 -1.49 10.32
C SER A 124 -3.50 -0.70 11.51
N TYR A 125 -4.77 -0.32 11.42
CA TYR A 125 -5.53 0.23 12.54
C TYR A 125 -6.96 -0.31 12.51
N THR A 126 -7.62 -0.24 13.67
CA THR A 126 -9.02 -0.61 13.82
C THR A 126 -9.86 0.65 14.01
N GLY A 127 -10.89 0.80 13.20
CA GLY A 127 -11.81 1.92 13.29
C GLY A 127 -12.73 1.82 14.51
N ASN A 128 -13.17 2.98 15.00
CA ASN A 128 -14.04 3.11 16.17
C ASN A 128 -15.41 3.74 15.85
N GLY A 129 -15.68 4.13 14.59
CA GLY A 129 -16.96 4.72 14.19
C GLY A 129 -17.22 6.12 14.73
N ASN A 130 -16.22 6.79 15.31
CA ASN A 130 -16.37 8.10 15.94
C ASN A 130 -15.57 9.18 15.19
N ALA A 131 -16.08 10.41 15.13
CA ALA A 131 -15.33 11.54 14.59
C ALA A 131 -14.08 11.85 15.43
N ASP A 132 -14.05 11.52 16.72
CA ASP A 132 -12.81 11.39 17.48
C ASP A 132 -12.18 10.02 17.22
N GLY A 133 -11.70 9.85 15.99
CA GLY A 133 -11.20 8.57 15.47
C GLY A 133 -9.88 8.13 16.11
N PRO A 134 -9.41 6.92 15.75
CA PRO A 134 -8.15 6.40 16.26
C PRO A 134 -6.99 7.31 15.88
N PHE A 135 -6.03 7.44 16.82
CA PHE A 135 -4.71 7.98 16.54
C PHE A 135 -3.78 6.82 16.16
N VAL A 136 -3.03 7.00 15.07
CA VAL A 136 -2.06 6.03 14.56
C VAL A 136 -0.67 6.65 14.63
N TYR A 137 0.19 6.07 15.46
CA TYR A 137 1.57 6.50 15.63
C TYR A 137 2.46 5.97 14.50
N THR A 138 3.17 6.87 13.81
CA THR A 138 4.15 6.53 12.77
C THR A 138 5.59 6.87 13.17
N GLY A 139 5.77 7.71 14.20
CA GLY A 139 7.07 8.20 14.65
C GLY A 139 7.64 9.37 13.85
N PHE A 140 6.85 9.93 12.93
CA PHE A 140 7.18 11.13 12.14
C PHE A 140 5.89 11.85 11.73
N ARG A 141 6.00 13.07 11.20
CA ARG A 141 4.85 13.74 10.58
C ARG A 141 4.62 13.19 9.18
N PRO A 142 3.51 12.47 8.91
CA PRO A 142 3.24 12.01 7.56
C PRO A 142 2.99 13.20 6.63
N ALA A 143 3.55 13.12 5.43
CA ALA A 143 3.28 14.03 4.33
C ALA A 143 2.39 13.36 3.26
N PHE A 144 2.37 12.03 3.23
CA PHE A 144 1.54 11.21 2.36
C PHE A 144 1.05 9.98 3.13
N ILE A 145 -0.22 9.64 2.99
CA ILE A 145 -0.83 8.41 3.49
C ILE A 145 -1.67 7.80 2.37
N LEU A 146 -1.47 6.51 2.12
CA LEU A 146 -2.39 5.65 1.39
C LEU A 146 -3.03 4.71 2.40
N ALA A 147 -4.36 4.64 2.47
CA ALA A 147 -5.06 3.69 3.33
C ALA A 147 -6.27 3.04 2.64
N LYS A 148 -6.67 1.89 3.18
CA LYS A 148 -7.77 1.09 2.65
C LYS A 148 -8.40 0.21 3.72
N ARG A 149 -9.72 0.13 3.71
CA ARG A 149 -10.47 -0.89 4.45
C ARG A 149 -10.27 -2.26 3.83
N ILE A 150 -9.86 -3.23 4.64
CA ILE A 150 -9.45 -4.56 4.18
C ILE A 150 -10.43 -5.69 4.50
N ASP A 151 -11.28 -5.50 5.51
CA ASP A 151 -12.26 -6.49 5.98
C ASP A 151 -13.62 -6.41 5.26
N ALA A 152 -13.77 -5.47 4.32
CA ALA A 152 -14.97 -5.32 3.50
C ALA A 152 -14.64 -4.85 2.08
N ALA A 153 -15.35 -5.40 1.10
CA ALA A 153 -15.32 -4.91 -0.29
C ALA A 153 -16.16 -3.63 -0.46
N GLY A 154 -16.08 -3.00 -1.64
CA GLY A 154 -16.87 -1.81 -1.99
C GLY A 154 -16.36 -0.51 -1.35
N ASN A 155 -15.16 -0.53 -0.76
CA ASN A 155 -14.52 0.65 -0.21
C ASN A 155 -13.30 0.98 -1.05
N SER A 156 -13.05 2.27 -1.29
CA SER A 156 -11.96 2.73 -2.14
C SER A 156 -10.63 2.79 -1.40
N TRP A 157 -9.53 2.74 -2.16
CA TRP A 157 -8.22 3.16 -1.67
C TRP A 157 -8.20 4.68 -1.64
N ARG A 158 -7.66 5.26 -0.57
CA ARG A 158 -7.68 6.71 -0.36
C ARG A 158 -6.29 7.24 -0.10
N VAL A 159 -6.00 8.39 -0.69
CA VAL A 159 -4.74 9.10 -0.58
C VAL A 159 -4.96 10.47 0.04
N TRP A 160 -4.21 10.71 1.10
CA TRP A 160 -4.14 11.97 1.81
C TRP A 160 -2.71 12.50 1.74
N ASP A 161 -2.53 13.76 1.36
CA ASP A 161 -1.22 14.39 1.40
C ASP A 161 -1.28 15.87 1.74
N VAL A 162 -0.17 16.37 2.28
CA VAL A 162 -0.03 17.76 2.73
C VAL A 162 0.36 18.72 1.61
N ALA A 163 0.63 18.21 0.41
CA ALA A 163 0.93 19.07 -0.73
C ALA A 163 -0.36 19.70 -1.29
N ARG A 164 -1.46 18.94 -1.26
CA ARG A 164 -2.81 19.43 -1.57
C ARG A 164 -3.42 20.20 -0.41
N ASP A 165 -3.32 19.65 0.80
CA ASP A 165 -3.85 20.28 2.02
C ASP A 165 -2.72 20.56 3.04
N PRO A 166 -2.08 21.74 3.00
CA PRO A 166 -0.93 22.03 3.87
C PRO A 166 -1.29 22.24 5.35
N TYR A 167 -2.57 22.41 5.68
CA TYR A 167 -3.05 22.73 7.03
C TYR A 167 -3.96 21.63 7.57
N ASN A 168 -3.93 21.44 8.89
CA ASN A 168 -4.87 20.54 9.56
C ASN A 168 -6.19 21.26 9.88
N PRO A 169 -7.33 20.54 9.83
CA PRO A 169 -7.45 19.19 9.29
C PRO A 169 -7.29 19.21 7.76
N ILE A 170 -6.66 18.17 7.21
CA ILE A 170 -6.73 17.93 5.77
C ILE A 170 -8.11 17.37 5.44
N THR A 171 -8.70 17.73 4.30
CA THR A 171 -10.09 17.42 3.98
C THR A 171 -10.30 16.79 2.61
N HIS A 172 -9.29 16.86 1.74
CA HIS A 172 -9.33 16.36 0.37
C HIS A 172 -8.63 15.00 0.26
N GLY A 173 -9.39 13.99 -0.16
CA GLY A 173 -8.91 12.66 -0.48
C GLY A 173 -8.92 12.42 -1.99
N ILE A 174 -7.93 11.69 -2.50
CA ILE A 174 -7.99 11.11 -3.85
C ILE A 174 -8.25 9.61 -3.73
N TYR A 175 -9.11 9.10 -4.61
CA TYR A 175 -9.30 7.67 -4.82
C TYR A 175 -8.34 7.17 -5.90
N THR A 176 -7.66 6.04 -5.68
CA THR A 176 -6.67 5.56 -6.66
C THR A 176 -7.32 4.95 -7.90
N GLU A 177 -8.57 4.53 -7.80
CA GLU A 177 -9.34 3.90 -8.88
C GLU A 177 -10.37 4.81 -9.55
N PHE A 178 -10.57 6.03 -9.04
CA PHE A 178 -11.55 6.99 -9.58
C PHE A 178 -10.85 8.12 -10.33
N THR A 179 -11.40 8.53 -11.47
CA THR A 179 -10.89 9.64 -12.29
C THR A 179 -11.66 10.95 -12.07
N GLY A 180 -12.65 10.96 -11.19
CA GLY A 180 -13.44 12.15 -10.88
C GLY A 180 -12.73 13.11 -9.92
N PRO A 181 -13.41 14.22 -9.55
CA PRO A 181 -12.83 15.25 -8.69
C PRO A 181 -12.46 14.70 -7.31
N GLU A 182 -11.56 15.41 -6.63
CA GLU A 182 -11.16 15.11 -5.26
C GLU A 182 -12.39 15.04 -4.34
N ASP A 183 -12.42 14.06 -3.46
CA ASP A 183 -13.54 13.90 -2.53
C ASP A 183 -13.26 14.70 -1.26
N ALA A 184 -14.22 15.53 -0.89
CA ALA A 184 -14.12 16.43 0.25
C ALA A 184 -15.01 15.95 1.39
N GLY A 185 -14.59 16.20 2.64
CA GLY A 185 -15.45 15.98 3.81
C GLY A 185 -15.09 14.76 4.66
N PHE A 186 -13.87 14.23 4.53
CA PHE A 186 -13.34 13.19 5.42
C PHE A 186 -12.07 13.70 6.11
N PRO A 187 -12.20 14.49 7.18
CA PRO A 187 -11.05 15.17 7.76
C PRO A 187 -10.09 14.20 8.46
N TRP A 188 -8.79 14.45 8.30
CA TRP A 188 -7.71 13.78 9.01
C TRP A 188 -6.77 14.84 9.61
N ASP A 189 -6.16 14.56 10.76
CA ASP A 189 -5.05 15.37 11.28
C ASP A 189 -3.72 14.70 10.93
N MET A 190 -2.82 15.44 10.29
CA MET A 190 -1.42 15.05 10.10
C MET A 190 -0.58 15.62 11.24
N LEU A 191 -0.32 14.80 12.26
CA LEU A 191 0.33 15.18 13.51
C LEU A 191 1.85 15.00 13.43
N SER A 192 2.58 15.55 14.41
CA SER A 192 4.05 15.51 14.44
C SER A 192 4.66 14.10 14.48
N ASN A 193 3.88 13.11 14.92
CA ASN A 193 4.32 11.75 15.19
C ASN A 193 3.36 10.68 14.63
N GLY A 194 2.40 11.06 13.81
CA GLY A 194 1.36 10.16 13.34
C GLY A 194 0.22 10.89 12.66
N PHE A 195 -0.93 10.23 12.60
CA PHE A 195 -2.16 10.81 12.08
C PHE A 195 -3.34 10.43 12.95
N LYS A 196 -4.40 11.24 12.89
CA LYS A 196 -5.65 10.97 13.60
C LYS A 196 -6.83 11.14 12.67
N LEU A 197 -7.74 10.19 12.68
CA LEU A 197 -8.95 10.27 11.89
C LEU A 197 -9.94 11.23 12.56
N ARG A 198 -10.52 12.15 11.79
CA ARG A 198 -11.55 13.10 12.25
C ARG A 198 -12.94 12.80 11.69
N THR A 199 -13.14 11.56 11.25
CA THR A 199 -14.32 11.11 10.53
C THR A 199 -14.84 9.79 11.09
N ALA A 200 -16.16 9.58 11.02
CA ALA A 200 -16.82 8.30 11.28
C ALA A 200 -17.15 7.54 9.97
N ASN A 201 -16.71 8.07 8.81
CA ASN A 201 -17.01 7.47 7.51
C ASN A 201 -16.50 6.02 7.44
N ALA A 202 -17.35 5.10 6.97
CA ALA A 202 -17.02 3.67 6.96
C ALA A 202 -15.87 3.30 6.01
N GLY A 203 -15.52 4.16 5.06
CA GLY A 203 -14.36 4.01 4.19
C GLY A 203 -13.02 4.25 4.90
N ASP A 204 -13.03 4.90 6.07
CA ASP A 204 -11.83 5.23 6.85
C ASP A 204 -11.87 4.73 8.30
N ASN A 205 -13.05 4.72 8.93
CA ASN A 205 -13.20 4.57 10.38
C ASN A 205 -14.51 3.88 10.79
N ALA A 206 -14.91 2.79 10.13
CA ALA A 206 -16.04 1.98 10.59
C ALA A 206 -15.75 1.34 11.95
N THR A 207 -16.76 1.22 12.81
CA THR A 207 -16.64 0.50 14.10
C THR A 207 -16.17 -0.94 13.88
N GLY A 208 -15.03 -1.30 14.47
CA GLY A 208 -14.43 -2.64 14.32
C GLY A 208 -13.84 -2.90 12.93
N GLY A 209 -13.91 -1.93 12.01
CA GLY A 209 -13.36 -2.04 10.67
C GLY A 209 -11.84 -2.14 10.72
N THR A 210 -11.25 -3.03 9.92
CA THR A 210 -9.78 -3.15 9.82
C THR A 210 -9.27 -2.45 8.57
N TYR A 211 -8.23 -1.66 8.74
CA TYR A 211 -7.61 -0.86 7.69
C TYR A 211 -6.11 -1.12 7.63
N ILE A 212 -5.53 -1.04 6.43
CA ILE A 212 -4.07 -0.97 6.24
C ILE A 212 -3.67 0.42 5.78
N TYR A 213 -2.43 0.80 6.05
CA TYR A 213 -1.88 2.08 5.60
C TYR A 213 -0.41 1.96 5.20
N ALA A 214 -0.01 2.84 4.29
CA ALA A 214 1.36 3.20 3.97
C ALA A 214 1.53 4.70 4.19
N ALA A 215 2.39 5.10 5.12
CA ALA A 215 2.66 6.49 5.44
C ALA A 215 4.11 6.86 5.11
N PHE A 216 4.31 8.04 4.53
CA PHE A 216 5.63 8.58 4.18
C PHE A 216 5.78 10.02 4.68
N ALA A 217 6.93 10.37 5.25
CA ALA A 217 7.29 11.76 5.59
C ALA A 217 7.68 12.53 4.31
N SER A 218 7.75 13.86 4.40
CA SER A 218 8.10 14.71 3.25
C SER A 218 9.55 14.51 2.78
N ASN A 219 10.44 14.09 3.68
CA ASN A 219 11.84 13.86 3.38
C ASN A 219 12.38 12.62 4.12
N PRO A 220 13.10 11.72 3.42
CA PRO A 220 13.72 10.54 4.02
C PRO A 220 14.88 10.83 4.95
N PHE A 221 15.41 12.06 4.90
CA PHE A 221 16.56 12.46 5.67
C PHE A 221 16.12 13.55 6.65
N LYS A 222 16.16 13.21 7.93
CA LYS A 222 16.22 14.21 9.00
C LYS A 222 17.46 15.05 8.70
N ASN A 223 17.30 16.34 8.41
CA ASN A 223 18.43 17.25 8.57
C ASN A 223 18.80 17.14 10.05
N ALA A 224 19.92 16.47 10.34
CA ALA A 224 20.59 16.59 11.61
C ALA A 224 21.08 18.04 11.70
N ASN A 225 20.22 18.95 12.15
CA ASN A 225 20.71 20.15 12.79
C ASN A 225 21.12 19.74 14.19
N ALA A 226 22.23 19.02 14.29
CA ALA A 226 23.02 19.00 15.50
C ALA A 226 23.59 20.42 15.65
N ARG A 227 23.20 21.08 16.72
CA ARG A 227 23.82 22.34 17.17
C ARG A 227 24.92 21.99 18.16
#